data_AF-A0A1Q3N8H4-F1
#
_entry.id   AF-A0A1Q3N8H4-F1
#
_cell.length_a   1.000
_cell.length_b   1.000
_cell.length_c   1.000
_cell.angle_alpha   90.00
_cell.angle_beta   90.00
_cell.angle_gamma   90.00
#
_symmetry.space_group_name_H-M   'P 1'
#
loop_
_entity.id
_entity.type
_entity.pdbx_description
1 polymer ?
#
loop_
_entity_poly.entity_id
_entity_poly.type
_entity_poly.pdbx_seq_one_letter_code
_entity_poly.pdbx_strand_id
1 'polypeptide(L)'
;MTTSNTTGKTLKVGVKQVIASVQRLDEKTIREGIVALDNKGSSRAPMYHIEQVQRQFNLNTDEYNALLSLATKPRAPRTPKSDTTVNSELLTLATDLAAKSSKLDSINAEITKLTNEREALQREVNEILSKLKIK
;
A
#
# COMPACT_ATOMS: atom_id res chain seq x y z
N MET A 1 41.06 -4.49 32.49
CA MET A 1 39.61 -4.80 32.40
C MET A 1 38.84 -3.59 32.86
N THR A 2 38.10 -2.94 31.96
CA THR A 2 37.23 -1.82 32.30
C THR A 2 35.89 -2.04 31.61
N THR A 3 34.95 -2.57 32.39
CA THR A 3 33.54 -2.73 32.03
C THR A 3 32.83 -1.40 32.18
N SER A 4 32.62 -0.68 31.08
CA SER A 4 31.75 0.51 31.04
C SER A 4 30.31 0.07 30.76
N ASN A 5 29.56 -0.03 31.86
CA ASN A 5 28.13 -0.30 31.85
C ASN A 5 27.40 0.97 31.37
N THR A 6 27.03 1.01 30.09
CA THR A 6 26.24 2.12 29.51
C THR A 6 24.83 1.62 29.29
N THR A 7 23.84 2.26 29.93
CA THR A 7 22.39 2.10 29.73
C THR A 7 22.04 1.76 28.28
N GLY A 8 21.79 0.48 28.02
CA GLY A 8 21.94 -0.17 26.72
C GLY A 8 20.84 0.15 25.73
N LYS A 9 20.93 1.30 25.04
CA LYS A 9 20.24 1.45 23.76
C LYS A 9 20.91 0.52 22.75
N THR A 10 20.35 -0.68 22.57
CA THR A 10 20.80 -1.60 21.51
C THR A 10 20.64 -0.91 20.16
N LEU A 11 21.75 -0.63 19.50
CA LEU A 11 21.74 -0.03 18.16
C LEU A 11 21.21 -1.05 17.15
N LYS A 12 20.34 -0.57 16.26
CA LYS A 12 19.67 -1.38 15.25
C LYS A 12 20.13 -0.94 13.87
N VAL A 13 20.42 -1.92 13.02
CA VAL A 13 20.84 -1.70 11.63
C VAL A 13 19.94 -2.47 10.67
N GLY A 14 19.64 -1.88 9.52
CA GLY A 14 18.91 -2.56 8.45
C GLY A 14 19.84 -3.39 7.56
N VAL A 15 19.27 -4.34 6.82
CA VAL A 15 20.05 -5.22 5.91
C VAL A 15 20.95 -4.45 4.94
N LYS A 16 20.45 -3.33 4.39
CA LYS A 16 21.22 -2.48 3.46
C LYS A 16 22.41 -1.78 4.13
N GLN A 17 22.30 -1.44 5.42
CA GLN A 17 23.43 -0.86 6.16
C GLN A 17 24.51 -1.92 6.39
N VAL A 18 24.13 -3.16 6.69
CA VAL A 18 25.07 -4.28 6.85
C VAL A 18 25.83 -4.55 5.55
N ILE A 19 25.12 -4.66 4.42
CA ILE A 19 25.75 -4.87 3.10
C ILE A 19 26.69 -3.72 2.73
N ALA A 20 26.30 -2.47 3.03
CA ALA A 20 27.12 -1.30 2.74
C ALA A 20 28.41 -1.26 3.57
N SER A 21 28.39 -1.78 4.81
CA SER A 21 29.55 -1.82 5.69
C SER A 21 30.41 -3.08 5.51
N VAL A 22 29.80 -4.18 5.06
CA VAL A 22 30.44 -5.50 4.98
C VAL A 22 30.23 -6.04 3.57
N GLN A 23 31.07 -5.59 2.64
CA GLN A 23 30.90 -5.87 1.20
C GLN A 23 31.00 -7.36 0.84
N ARG A 24 31.61 -8.18 1.72
CA ARG A 24 31.70 -9.64 1.56
C ARG A 24 30.40 -10.39 1.87
N LEU A 25 29.41 -9.73 2.47
CA LEU A 25 28.13 -10.34 2.82
C LEU A 25 27.05 -9.92 1.81
N ASP A 26 26.26 -10.89 1.37
CA ASP A 26 25.07 -10.64 0.55
C ASP A 26 23.79 -10.61 1.40
N GLU A 27 22.72 -10.11 0.81
CA GLU A 27 21.43 -9.96 1.49
C GLU A 27 20.88 -11.31 2.00
N LYS A 28 21.08 -12.38 1.23
CA LYS A 28 20.59 -13.72 1.57
C LYS A 28 21.29 -14.25 2.83
N THR A 29 22.62 -14.21 2.87
CA THR A 29 23.40 -14.67 4.03
C THR A 29 23.03 -13.92 5.30
N ILE A 30 22.75 -12.62 5.19
CA ILE A 30 22.34 -11.80 6.35
C ILE A 30 20.95 -12.22 6.87
N ARG A 31 19.99 -12.42 5.97
CA ARG A 31 18.60 -12.80 6.33
C ARG A 31 18.48 -14.20 6.91
N GLU A 32 19.29 -15.14 6.41
CA GLU A 32 19.28 -16.52 6.88
C GLU A 32 20.15 -16.69 8.15
N GLY A 33 21.23 -15.92 8.27
CA GLY A 33 22.17 -16.03 9.38
C GLY A 33 21.73 -15.35 10.67
N ILE A 34 20.81 -14.39 10.61
CA ILE A 34 20.44 -13.56 11.77
C ILE A 34 18.92 -13.43 11.88
N VAL A 35 18.40 -13.66 13.09
CA VAL A 35 16.99 -13.42 13.41
C VAL A 35 16.71 -11.92 13.36
N ALA A 36 15.79 -11.52 12.47
CA ALA A 36 15.34 -10.14 12.37
C ALA A 36 14.55 -9.71 13.61
N LEU A 37 14.73 -8.47 14.01
CA LEU A 37 13.94 -7.80 15.04
C LEU A 37 12.54 -7.53 14.52
N ASP A 38 11.55 -7.68 15.40
CA ASP A 38 10.20 -7.23 15.10
C ASP A 38 10.20 -5.72 14.86
N ASN A 39 9.86 -5.35 13.62
CA ASN A 39 9.85 -3.97 13.15
C ASN A 39 8.41 -3.57 12.78
N LYS A 40 7.55 -3.46 13.81
CA LYS A 40 6.15 -3.08 13.66
C LYS A 40 5.44 -3.88 12.55
N GLY A 41 5.71 -5.18 12.45
CA GLY A 41 5.12 -6.07 11.44
C GLY A 41 5.63 -5.91 9.99
N SER A 42 6.67 -5.12 9.71
CA SER A 42 7.20 -4.95 8.35
C SER A 42 8.25 -6.01 7.98
N SER A 43 7.81 -7.08 7.31
CA SER A 43 8.70 -8.10 6.73
C SER A 43 9.62 -7.57 5.62
N ARG A 44 9.27 -6.41 5.02
CA ARG A 44 9.98 -5.82 3.88
C ARG A 44 11.27 -5.10 4.28
N ALA A 45 11.43 -4.72 5.54
CA ALA A 45 12.61 -4.00 6.04
C ALA A 45 13.05 -4.56 7.40
N PRO A 46 13.72 -5.74 7.41
CA PRO A 46 14.20 -6.33 8.65
C PRO A 46 15.28 -5.45 9.27
N MET A 47 15.26 -5.39 10.60
CA MET A 47 16.26 -4.72 11.41
C MET A 47 17.00 -5.77 12.24
N TYR A 48 18.26 -5.54 12.54
CA TYR A 48 19.11 -6.46 13.32
C TYR A 48 19.82 -5.69 14.43
N HIS A 49 20.14 -6.36 15.54
CA HIS A 49 21.03 -5.81 16.55
C HIS A 49 22.46 -5.78 16.02
N ILE A 50 23.15 -4.65 16.12
CA ILE A 50 24.52 -4.51 15.60
C ILE A 50 25.49 -5.55 16.20
N GLU A 51 25.33 -5.86 17.49
CA GLU A 51 26.13 -6.86 18.21
C GLU A 51 25.89 -8.29 17.73
N GLN A 52 24.69 -8.58 17.24
CA GLN A 52 24.37 -9.90 16.68
C GLN A 52 25.01 -10.04 15.31
N VAL A 53 25.02 -8.97 14.51
CA VAL A 53 25.75 -8.93 13.23
C VAL A 53 27.24 -9.11 13.44
N GLN A 54 27.81 -8.42 14.44
CA GLN A 54 29.22 -8.53 14.79
C GLN A 54 29.61 -9.97 15.16
N ARG A 55 28.84 -10.60 16.05
CA ARG A 55 29.10 -11.97 16.54
C ARG A 55 28.87 -13.03 15.48
N GLN A 56 27.81 -12.91 14.68
CA GLN A 56 27.46 -13.95 13.71
C GLN A 56 28.41 -13.98 12.52
N PHE A 57 28.87 -12.81 12.06
CA PHE A 57 29.71 -12.71 10.87
C PHE A 57 31.17 -12.42 11.15
N ASN A 58 31.57 -12.45 12.43
CA ASN A 58 32.93 -12.16 12.91
C ASN A 58 33.48 -10.90 12.24
N LEU A 59 32.76 -9.78 12.39
CA LEU A 59 33.15 -8.53 11.75
C LEU A 59 34.52 -8.08 12.27
N ASN A 60 35.39 -7.67 11.35
CA ASN A 60 36.64 -7.02 11.73
C ASN A 60 36.37 -5.61 12.29
N THR A 61 37.39 -4.99 12.87
CA THR A 61 37.28 -3.66 13.51
C THR A 61 36.77 -2.59 12.55
N ASP A 62 37.23 -2.61 11.29
CA ASP A 62 36.85 -1.61 10.29
C ASP A 62 35.41 -1.80 9.82
N GLU A 63 35.00 -3.04 9.56
CA GLU A 63 33.63 -3.43 9.21
C GLU A 63 32.64 -3.03 10.31
N TYR A 64 33.00 -3.31 11.58
CA TYR A 64 32.19 -2.94 12.73
C TYR A 64 32.08 -1.42 12.89
N ASN A 65 33.18 -0.69 12.77
CA ASN A 65 33.19 0.77 12.89
C ASN A 65 32.41 1.44 11.75
N ALA A 66 32.51 0.92 10.52
CA ALA A 66 31.72 1.39 9.39
C ALA A 66 30.22 1.18 9.64
N LEU A 67 29.83 0.01 10.16
CA LEU A 67 28.44 -0.30 10.49
C LEU A 67 27.92 0.56 11.63
N LEU A 68 28.75 0.79 12.65
CA LEU A 68 28.44 1.65 13.78
C LEU A 68 28.21 3.10 13.33
N SER A 69 29.05 3.61 12.44
CA SER A 69 28.90 4.95 11.85
C SER A 69 27.59 5.10 11.07
N LEU A 70 27.20 4.09 10.28
CA LEU A 70 25.92 4.09 9.59
C LEU A 70 24.72 3.98 10.54
N ALA A 71 24.87 3.27 11.67
CA ALA A 71 23.82 3.10 12.67
C ALA A 71 23.56 4.37 13.47
N THR A 72 24.60 5.16 13.74
CA THR A 72 24.53 6.40 14.55
C THR A 72 24.38 7.66 13.72
N LYS A 73 24.49 7.57 12.39
CA LYS A 73 24.32 8.71 11.49
C LYS A 73 22.97 9.41 11.73
N PRO A 74 22.96 10.73 11.95
CA PRO A 74 21.72 11.50 12.07
C PRO A 74 20.85 11.28 10.84
N ARG A 75 19.59 10.87 11.05
CA ARG A 75 18.63 10.75 9.96
C ARG A 75 18.24 12.15 9.51
N ALA A 76 18.32 12.41 8.21
CA ALA A 76 17.72 13.60 7.64
C ALA A 76 16.23 13.66 8.02
N PRO A 77 15.69 14.85 8.31
CA PRO A 77 14.27 15.03 8.51
C PRO A 77 13.52 14.45 7.30
N ARG A 78 12.62 13.50 7.55
CA ARG A 78 11.76 12.99 6.48
C ARG A 78 10.73 14.07 6.18
N THR A 79 10.75 14.61 4.97
CA THR A 79 9.58 15.32 4.47
C THR A 79 8.44 14.31 4.30
N PRO A 80 7.21 14.61 4.75
CA PRO A 80 6.05 13.79 4.44
C PRO A 80 5.96 13.64 2.92
N LYS A 81 5.74 12.41 2.44
CA LYS A 81 5.45 12.18 1.02
C LYS A 81 4.17 12.96 0.71
N SER A 82 4.18 13.87 -0.27
CA SER A 82 3.00 14.69 -0.52
C SER A 82 1.86 13.79 -1.03
N ASP A 83 0.69 13.86 -0.38
CA ASP A 83 -0.50 13.06 -0.71
C ASP A 83 -1.19 13.52 -2.02
N THR A 84 -0.50 14.32 -2.84
CA THR A 84 -1.05 15.01 -4.01
C THR A 84 -1.62 14.03 -5.05
N THR A 85 -1.00 12.86 -5.22
CA THR A 85 -1.45 11.85 -6.20
C THR A 85 -2.75 11.16 -5.79
N VAL A 86 -2.92 10.86 -4.49
CA VAL A 86 -4.14 10.21 -3.98
C VAL A 86 -5.33 11.15 -4.11
N ASN A 87 -5.12 12.44 -3.86
CA ASN A 87 -6.18 13.44 -3.99
C ASN A 87 -6.65 13.64 -5.43
N SER A 88 -5.75 13.55 -6.42
CA SER A 88 -6.15 13.64 -7.83
C SER A 88 -6.96 12.43 -8.29
N GLU A 89 -6.58 11.22 -7.90
CA GLU A 89 -7.32 10.00 -8.27
C GLU A 89 -8.72 9.98 -7.66
N LEU A 90 -8.85 10.39 -6.39
CA LEU A 90 -10.15 10.53 -5.72
C LEU A 90 -11.05 11.54 -6.43
N LEU A 91 -10.50 12.68 -6.87
CA LEU A 91 -11.26 13.70 -7.59
C LEU A 91 -11.77 13.19 -8.95
N THR A 92 -10.92 12.47 -9.69
CA THR A 92 -11.31 11.86 -10.96
C THR A 92 -12.41 10.82 -10.75
N LEU A 93 -12.27 9.92 -9.78
CA LEU A 93 -13.27 8.91 -9.47
C LEU A 93 -14.62 9.53 -9.05
N ALA A 94 -14.60 10.61 -8.26
CA ALA A 94 -15.81 11.32 -7.87
C ALA A 94 -16.53 11.95 -9.08
N THR A 95 -15.75 12.52 -10.02
CA THR A 95 -16.30 13.13 -11.24
C THR A 95 -16.91 12.06 -12.15
N ASP A 96 -16.22 10.93 -12.34
CA ASP A 96 -16.72 9.81 -13.14
C ASP A 96 -17.98 9.19 -12.54
N LEU A 97 -18.04 9.06 -11.22
CA LEU A 97 -19.22 8.55 -10.52
C LEU A 97 -20.43 9.47 -10.69
N ALA A 98 -20.24 10.78 -10.57
CA ALA A 98 -21.29 11.76 -10.82
C ALA A 98 -21.82 11.68 -12.26
N ALA A 99 -20.93 11.60 -13.26
CA ALA A 99 -21.32 11.47 -14.66
C ALA A 99 -22.12 10.18 -14.93
N LYS A 100 -21.71 9.05 -14.34
CA LYS A 100 -22.43 7.78 -14.46
C LYS A 100 -23.80 7.83 -13.77
N SER A 101 -23.91 8.48 -12.62
CA SER A 101 -25.18 8.68 -11.92
C SER A 101 -26.19 9.43 -12.79
N SER A 102 -25.79 10.58 -13.36
CA SER A 102 -26.67 11.36 -14.23
C SER A 102 -27.12 10.58 -15.48
N LYS A 103 -26.25 9.70 -16.00
CA LYS A 103 -26.60 8.82 -17.12
C LYS A 103 -27.63 7.76 -16.72
N LEU A 104 -27.52 7.20 -15.52
CA LEU A 104 -28.52 6.27 -14.98
C LEU A 104 -29.88 6.94 -14.81
N ASP A 105 -29.92 8.16 -14.29
CA ASP A 105 -31.17 8.92 -14.14
C ASP A 105 -31.86 9.15 -15.49
N SER A 106 -31.07 9.48 -16.52
CA SER A 106 -31.57 9.66 -17.89
C SER A 106 -32.14 8.36 -18.47
N ILE A 107 -31.44 7.25 -18.29
CA ILE A 107 -31.90 5.92 -18.75
C ILE A 107 -33.18 5.51 -18.02
N ASN A 108 -33.28 5.74 -16.71
CA ASN A 108 -34.48 5.42 -15.94
C ASN A 108 -35.70 6.24 -16.38
N ALA A 109 -35.50 7.51 -16.71
CA ALA A 109 -36.55 8.35 -17.28
C ALA A 109 -37.04 7.81 -18.64
N GLU A 110 -36.13 7.36 -19.50
CA GLU A 110 -36.46 6.77 -20.79
C GLU A 110 -37.20 5.43 -20.65
N ILE A 111 -36.76 4.56 -19.73
CA ILE A 111 -37.46 3.31 -19.41
C ILE A 111 -38.89 3.58 -18.95
N THR A 112 -39.08 4.59 -18.09
CA THR A 112 -40.42 4.98 -17.60
C THR A 112 -41.31 5.43 -18.75
N LYS A 113 -40.77 6.27 -19.65
CA LYS A 113 -41.48 6.73 -20.85
C LYS A 113 -41.90 5.57 -21.75
N LEU A 114 -40.97 4.69 -22.11
CA LEU A 114 -41.24 3.55 -22.98
C LEU A 114 -42.23 2.55 -22.35
N THR A 115 -42.18 2.39 -21.02
CA THR A 115 -43.14 1.55 -20.29
C THR A 115 -44.56 2.10 -20.43
N ASN A 116 -44.73 3.41 -20.25
CA ASN A 116 -46.03 4.08 -20.40
C ASN A 116 -46.56 3.98 -21.83
N GLU A 117 -45.71 4.17 -22.84
CA GLU A 117 -46.06 4.03 -24.25
C GLU A 117 -46.51 2.60 -24.58
N ARG A 118 -45.76 1.59 -24.10
CA ARG A 118 -46.13 0.18 -24.26
C ARG A 118 -47.49 -0.12 -23.64
N GLU A 119 -47.78 0.39 -22.45
CA GLU A 119 -49.06 0.19 -21.79
C GLU A 119 -50.23 0.87 -22.53
N ALA A 120 -50.00 2.06 -23.09
CA ALA A 120 -50.99 2.73 -23.93
C ALA A 120 -51.32 1.91 -25.17
N LEU A 121 -50.29 1.47 -25.91
CA LEU A 121 -50.47 0.62 -27.09
C LEU A 121 -51.15 -0.71 -26.75
N GLN A 122 -50.83 -1.32 -25.61
CA GLN A 122 -51.48 -2.57 -25.18
C GLN A 122 -52.98 -2.35 -24.92
N ARG A 123 -53.38 -1.20 -24.37
CA ARG A 123 -54.80 -0.85 -24.20
C ARG A 123 -55.50 -0.70 -25.53
N GLU A 124 -54.89 0.00 -26.49
CA GLU A 124 -55.45 0.18 -27.84
C GLU A 124 -55.64 -1.16 -28.56
N VAL A 125 -54.64 -2.05 -28.50
CA VAL A 125 -54.73 -3.40 -29.07
C VAL A 125 -55.89 -4.18 -28.45
N ASN A 126 -56.02 -4.16 -27.12
CA ASN A 126 -57.10 -4.86 -26.42
C ASN A 126 -58.48 -4.32 -26.83
N GLU A 127 -58.61 -3.00 -26.99
CA GLU A 127 -59.86 -2.38 -27.44
C GLU A 127 -60.25 -2.82 -28.86
N ILE A 128 -59.29 -2.83 -29.78
CA ILE A 128 -59.49 -3.30 -31.16
C ILE A 128 -59.91 -4.77 -31.16
N LEU A 129 -59.23 -5.63 -30.40
CA LEU A 129 -59.58 -7.05 -30.30
C LEU A 129 -60.98 -7.26 -29.72
N SER A 130 -61.39 -6.47 -28.73
CA SER A 130 -62.73 -6.52 -28.17
C SER A 130 -63.78 -6.15 -29.22
N LYS A 131 -63.55 -5.10 -30.00
CA LYS A 131 -64.46 -4.67 -31.09
C LYS A 131 -64.58 -5.72 -32.19
N LEU A 132 -63.50 -6.44 -32.50
CA LEU A 132 -63.51 -7.51 -33.51
C LEU A 132 -64.24 -8.77 -33.04
N LYS A 133 -64.18 -9.12 -31.75
CA LYS A 133 -64.88 -10.28 -31.17
C LYS A 133 -66.40 -10.09 -31.03
N ILE A 134 -66.91 -8.87 -31.21
CA ILE A 134 -68.34 -8.54 -31.12
C ILE A 134 -69.04 -8.65 -32.50
N LYS A 135 -68.37 -9.17 -33.53
CA LYS A 135 -68.97 -9.56 -34.82
C LYS A 135 -69.20 -11.06 -34.90
#